data_AF-A0A2V0NB37-F1
#
_entry.id   AF-A0A2V0NB37-F1
#
_cell.length_a   1.000
_cell.length_b   1.000
_cell.length_c   1.000
_cell.angle_alpha   90.00
_cell.angle_beta   90.00
_cell.angle_gamma   90.00
#
_symmetry.space_group_name_H-M   'P 1'
#
loop_
_entity.id
_entity.type
_entity.pdbx_description
1 polymer ?
#
loop_
_entity_poly.entity_id
_entity_poly.type
_entity_poly.pdbx_seq_one_letter_code
_entity_poly.pdbx_strand_id
1 'polypeptide(L)'
;MITAAPAQPPVAEPLLPTTGDLLAEGLHWLHDTPQPASAIIDSRGAAALIPRNRIIRWVPLAWGWKASIIVDVAHVEWGLSGGPLNPMPGSEILALAVELHHHGAHIIDIRCRTTGLTGTIALARPAHPTLCAAVRRYMQGCPLHHNRICGRPEARGGHNCTWYSDGQRGVTWPAFPSWPPHQHPRPNRPVTGIEVRHP
;
A
#
# COMPACT_ATOMS: atom_id res chain seq x y z
N MET A 1 38.09 -4.59 49.19
CA MET A 1 37.49 -5.59 48.27
C MET A 1 36.40 -4.88 47.50
N ILE A 2 36.60 -4.66 46.19
CA ILE A 2 35.60 -4.00 45.33
C ILE A 2 34.84 -5.12 44.62
N THR A 3 33.59 -5.31 45.01
CA THR A 3 32.69 -6.29 44.39
C THR A 3 32.21 -5.71 43.06
N ALA A 4 32.66 -6.29 41.94
CA ALA A 4 32.17 -5.94 40.62
C ALA A 4 30.71 -6.41 40.46
N ALA A 5 29.83 -5.50 40.04
CA ALA A 5 28.46 -5.85 39.66
C ALA A 5 28.49 -6.70 38.37
N PRO A 6 27.63 -7.73 38.25
CA PRO A 6 27.56 -8.55 37.04
C PRO A 6 27.07 -7.70 35.86
N ALA A 7 27.73 -7.86 34.71
CA ALA A 7 27.35 -7.22 33.47
C ALA A 7 25.92 -7.64 33.07
N GLN A 8 25.06 -6.66 32.80
CA GLN A 8 23.74 -6.90 32.21
C GLN A 8 23.91 -7.61 30.85
N PRO A 9 23.15 -8.68 30.56
CA PRO A 9 23.16 -9.28 29.23
C PRO A 9 22.67 -8.26 28.20
N PRO A 10 23.21 -8.28 26.96
CA PRO A 10 22.76 -7.40 25.90
C PRO A 10 21.27 -7.61 25.67
N VAL A 11 20.50 -6.52 25.71
CA VAL A 11 19.09 -6.51 25.32
C VAL A 11 19.03 -6.99 23.87
N ALA A 12 18.32 -8.09 23.62
CA ALA A 12 18.15 -8.61 22.27
C ALA A 12 17.47 -7.55 21.41
N GLU A 13 18.15 -7.07 20.36
CA GLU A 13 17.53 -6.20 19.36
C GLU A 13 16.37 -6.97 18.71
N PRO A 14 15.17 -6.36 18.61
CA PRO A 14 14.06 -7.02 17.95
C PRO A 14 14.43 -7.24 16.47
N LEU A 15 14.40 -8.50 16.03
CA LEU A 15 14.61 -8.87 14.64
C LEU A 15 13.59 -8.14 13.76
N LEU A 16 14.07 -7.35 12.81
CA LEU A 16 13.22 -6.77 11.78
C LEU A 16 12.62 -7.91 10.96
N PRO A 17 11.31 -7.89 10.69
CA PRO A 17 10.69 -8.97 9.94
C PRO A 17 11.18 -8.94 8.50
N THR A 18 11.29 -10.13 7.94
CA THR A 18 11.81 -10.37 6.60
C THR A 18 10.76 -10.00 5.55
N THR A 19 11.18 -9.92 4.29
CA THR A 19 10.22 -9.77 3.18
C THR A 19 9.21 -10.92 3.15
N GLY A 20 9.63 -12.14 3.46
CA GLY A 20 8.73 -13.30 3.57
C GLY A 20 7.66 -13.12 4.64
N ASP A 21 8.02 -12.62 5.81
CA ASP A 21 7.06 -12.34 6.90
C ASP A 21 6.00 -11.32 6.48
N LEU A 22 6.42 -10.26 5.77
CA LEU A 22 5.50 -9.25 5.23
C LEU A 22 4.56 -9.84 4.18
N LEU A 23 5.07 -10.73 3.32
CA LEU A 23 4.25 -11.41 2.31
C LEU A 23 3.21 -12.32 2.95
N ALA A 24 3.60 -13.14 3.92
CA ALA A 24 2.70 -14.02 4.64
C ALA A 24 1.60 -13.22 5.37
N GLU A 25 1.99 -12.19 6.13
CA GLU A 25 1.06 -11.33 6.86
C GLU A 25 0.09 -10.61 5.91
N GLY A 26 0.60 -10.05 4.81
CA GLY A 26 -0.24 -9.37 3.84
C GLY A 26 -1.18 -10.31 3.08
N LEU A 27 -0.78 -11.56 2.82
CA LEU A 27 -1.66 -12.60 2.25
C LEU A 27 -2.76 -13.00 3.23
N HIS A 28 -2.43 -13.18 4.51
CA HIS A 28 -3.41 -13.43 5.56
C HIS A 28 -4.42 -12.29 5.67
N TRP A 29 -3.94 -11.04 5.68
CA TRP A 29 -4.80 -9.87 5.65
C TRP A 29 -5.72 -9.82 4.43
N LEU A 30 -5.16 -10.10 3.24
CA LEU A 30 -5.88 -10.00 1.98
C LEU A 30 -6.99 -11.05 1.87
N HIS A 31 -6.74 -12.28 2.30
CA HIS A 31 -7.64 -13.41 2.05
C HIS A 31 -8.49 -13.82 3.25
N ASP A 32 -7.99 -13.64 4.47
CA ASP A 32 -8.53 -14.29 5.66
C ASP A 32 -8.97 -13.30 6.74
N THR A 33 -8.59 -12.02 6.64
CA THR A 33 -8.92 -11.03 7.68
C THR A 33 -10.29 -10.36 7.43
N PRO A 34 -11.29 -10.60 8.31
CA PRO A 34 -12.55 -9.89 8.24
C PRO A 34 -12.36 -8.41 8.54
N GLN A 35 -13.27 -7.59 8.01
CA GLN A 35 -13.25 -6.14 8.17
C GLN A 35 -14.58 -5.69 8.77
N PRO A 36 -14.57 -4.71 9.69
CA PRO A 36 -15.80 -4.14 10.22
C PRO A 36 -16.73 -3.60 9.12
N ALA A 37 -18.03 -3.60 9.39
CA ALA A 37 -19.03 -3.14 8.41
C ALA A 37 -18.88 -1.65 8.05
N SER A 38 -18.29 -0.85 8.94
CA SER A 38 -17.97 0.57 8.72
C SER A 38 -16.62 0.80 8.03
N ALA A 39 -15.80 -0.24 7.84
CA ALA A 39 -14.46 -0.10 7.30
C ALA A 39 -14.46 0.50 5.88
N ILE A 40 -13.53 1.44 5.65
CA ILE A 40 -13.29 2.08 4.36
C ILE A 40 -11.80 1.95 4.05
N ILE A 41 -11.48 1.34 2.92
CA ILE A 41 -10.10 1.11 2.47
C ILE A 41 -9.96 1.69 1.07
N ASP A 42 -8.90 2.45 0.84
CA ASP A 42 -8.65 2.97 -0.50
C ASP A 42 -8.42 1.83 -1.51
N SER A 43 -8.56 2.11 -2.80
CA SER A 43 -8.41 1.09 -3.84
C SER A 43 -6.99 0.53 -3.99
N ARG A 44 -5.99 1.06 -3.28
CA ARG A 44 -4.59 0.62 -3.28
C ARG A 44 -4.27 -0.30 -2.10
N GLY A 45 -5.19 -0.44 -1.14
CA GLY A 45 -5.12 -1.41 -0.05
C GLY A 45 -3.97 -1.17 0.94
N ALA A 46 -3.48 -2.24 1.55
CA ALA A 46 -2.36 -2.18 2.48
C ALA A 46 -1.03 -2.10 1.71
N ALA A 47 -0.02 -1.48 2.31
CA ALA A 47 1.29 -1.35 1.69
C ALA A 47 2.43 -1.46 2.71
N ALA A 48 3.55 -2.04 2.29
CA ALA A 48 4.78 -2.13 3.07
C ALA A 48 5.98 -1.72 2.21
N LEU A 49 6.93 -1.03 2.82
CA LEU A 49 8.24 -0.80 2.21
C LEU A 49 9.09 -2.05 2.42
N ILE A 50 9.74 -2.53 1.37
CA ILE A 50 10.69 -3.63 1.44
C ILE A 50 12.08 -3.11 0.99
N PRO A 51 13.16 -3.88 1.23
CA PRO A 51 14.50 -3.51 0.77
C PRO A 51 14.55 -3.18 -0.72
N ARG A 52 15.62 -2.48 -1.14
CA ARG A 52 15.86 -2.07 -2.55
C ARG A 52 14.85 -1.06 -3.10
N ASN A 53 14.32 -0.16 -2.26
CA ASN A 53 13.48 0.94 -2.72
C ASN A 53 12.21 0.44 -3.44
N ARG A 54 11.48 -0.48 -2.79
CA ARG A 54 10.23 -1.05 -3.30
C ARG A 54 9.10 -0.91 -2.30
N ILE A 55 7.91 -0.62 -2.81
CA ILE A 55 6.66 -0.68 -2.06
C ILE A 55 5.89 -1.89 -2.59
N ILE A 56 5.56 -2.83 -1.70
CA ILE A 56 4.59 -3.88 -1.99
C ILE A 56 3.22 -3.40 -1.52
N ARG A 57 2.19 -3.61 -2.35
CA ARG A 57 0.79 -3.33 -2.05
C ARG A 57 -0.05 -4.58 -2.19
N TRP A 58 -0.90 -4.84 -1.21
CA TRP A 58 -1.92 -5.87 -1.26
C TRP A 58 -3.24 -5.21 -1.64
N VAL A 59 -3.67 -5.44 -2.87
CA VAL A 59 -4.82 -4.77 -3.47
C VAL A 59 -6.02 -5.73 -3.51
N PRO A 60 -7.11 -5.46 -2.75
CA PRO A 60 -8.26 -6.36 -2.70
C PRO A 60 -9.03 -6.46 -4.01
N LEU A 61 -9.12 -5.35 -4.75
CA LEU A 61 -9.85 -5.23 -6.02
C LEU A 61 -9.02 -4.44 -7.03
N ALA A 62 -8.21 -5.16 -7.80
CA ALA A 62 -7.43 -4.60 -8.91
C ALA A 62 -8.17 -4.78 -10.25
N TRP A 63 -7.42 -4.68 -11.35
CA TRP A 63 -7.97 -4.88 -12.69
C TRP A 63 -8.61 -6.26 -12.83
N GLY A 64 -9.78 -6.31 -13.48
CA GLY A 64 -10.55 -7.55 -13.64
C GLY A 64 -11.15 -8.08 -12.33
N TRP A 65 -11.31 -7.23 -11.32
CA TRP A 65 -11.91 -7.58 -10.02
C TRP A 65 -11.16 -8.65 -9.24
N LYS A 66 -9.85 -8.78 -9.51
CA LYS A 66 -8.97 -9.77 -8.90
C LYS A 66 -8.19 -9.16 -7.74
N ALA A 67 -7.92 -9.97 -6.73
CA ALA A 67 -6.91 -9.64 -5.74
C ALA A 67 -5.54 -9.61 -6.41
N SER A 68 -4.69 -8.67 -6.05
CA SER A 68 -3.38 -8.51 -6.69
C SER A 68 -2.33 -7.97 -5.73
N ILE A 69 -1.09 -8.36 -5.97
CA ILE A 69 0.09 -7.72 -5.40
C ILE A 69 0.62 -6.74 -6.43
N ILE A 70 0.75 -5.47 -6.04
CA ILE A 70 1.38 -4.44 -6.86
C ILE A 70 2.70 -4.07 -6.24
N VAL A 71 3.75 -4.03 -7.04
CA VAL A 71 5.09 -3.63 -6.61
C VAL A 71 5.45 -2.35 -7.35
N ASP A 72 5.73 -1.30 -6.59
CA ASP A 72 6.16 -0.01 -7.13
C ASP A 72 7.61 0.28 -6.72
N VAL A 73 8.36 0.96 -7.59
CA VAL A 73 9.59 1.64 -7.19
C VAL A 73 9.23 2.79 -6.25
N ALA A 74 9.74 2.78 -5.00
CA ALA A 74 9.29 3.71 -3.97
C ALA A 74 9.72 5.16 -4.26
N HIS A 75 10.95 5.33 -4.74
CA HIS A 75 11.52 6.59 -5.18
C HIS A 75 12.16 6.44 -6.56
N VAL A 76 11.62 7.11 -7.57
CA VAL A 76 12.13 7.00 -8.95
C VAL A 76 13.19 8.06 -9.21
N GLU A 77 14.38 7.63 -9.62
CA GLU A 77 15.44 8.51 -10.08
C GLU A 77 15.34 8.66 -11.59
N TRP A 78 15.17 9.88 -12.08
CA TRP A 78 15.00 10.15 -13.52
C TRP A 78 16.31 10.60 -14.15
N GLY A 79 16.70 9.93 -15.24
CA GLY A 79 17.85 10.32 -16.04
C GLY A 79 17.53 11.45 -17.01
N LEU A 80 18.57 12.13 -17.49
CA LEU A 80 18.45 13.22 -18.49
C LEU A 80 17.86 12.75 -19.82
N SER A 81 17.96 11.45 -20.13
CA SER A 81 17.37 10.82 -21.33
C SER A 81 15.90 10.44 -21.18
N GLY A 82 15.25 10.77 -20.05
CA GLY A 82 13.81 10.57 -19.83
C GLY A 82 13.40 9.18 -19.31
N GLY A 83 14.35 8.28 -19.08
CA GLY A 83 14.12 6.97 -18.46
C GLY A 83 14.46 6.94 -16.97
N PRO A 84 13.88 6.00 -16.19
CA PRO A 84 14.30 5.79 -14.81
C PRO A 84 15.70 5.18 -14.76
N LEU A 85 16.54 5.67 -13.85
CA LEU A 85 17.89 5.15 -13.57
C LEU A 85 17.86 3.91 -12.67
N ASN A 86 16.77 3.73 -11.92
CA ASN A 86 16.57 2.65 -10.97
C ASN A 86 15.31 1.81 -11.25
N PRO A 87 15.11 1.30 -12.49
CA PRO A 87 13.95 0.48 -12.80
C PRO A 87 13.95 -0.83 -12.00
N MET A 88 12.77 -1.38 -11.77
CA MET A 88 12.61 -2.75 -11.30
C MET A 88 12.79 -3.71 -12.49
N PRO A 89 13.83 -4.56 -12.49
CA PRO A 89 14.02 -5.54 -13.54
C PRO A 89 12.91 -6.61 -13.48
N GLY A 90 12.55 -7.17 -14.64
CA GLY A 90 11.53 -8.22 -14.72
C GLY A 90 11.87 -9.48 -13.90
N SER A 91 13.15 -9.76 -13.67
CA SER A 91 13.57 -10.85 -12.79
C SER A 91 13.19 -10.62 -11.33
N GLU A 92 13.09 -9.37 -10.87
CA GLU A 92 12.73 -9.04 -9.50
C GLU A 92 11.25 -9.34 -9.23
N ILE A 93 10.35 -9.00 -10.16
CA ILE A 93 8.92 -9.34 -10.02
C ILE A 93 8.70 -10.86 -10.08
N LEU A 94 9.50 -11.59 -10.88
CA LEU A 94 9.46 -13.05 -10.93
C LEU A 94 9.96 -13.68 -9.63
N ALA A 95 11.05 -13.16 -9.05
CA ALA A 95 11.55 -13.62 -7.75
C ALA A 95 10.50 -13.41 -6.64
N LEU A 96 9.81 -12.27 -6.66
CA LEU A 96 8.72 -12.02 -5.71
C LEU A 96 7.53 -12.96 -5.93
N ALA A 97 7.21 -13.28 -7.18
CA ALA A 97 6.17 -14.26 -7.50
C ALA A 97 6.50 -15.66 -6.97
N VAL A 98 7.77 -16.07 -7.07
CA VAL A 98 8.25 -17.33 -6.48
C VAL A 98 8.09 -17.32 -4.96
N GLU A 99 8.47 -16.23 -4.30
CA GLU A 99 8.33 -16.12 -2.84
C GLU A 99 6.86 -16.15 -2.40
N LEU A 100 5.99 -15.41 -3.09
CA LEU A 100 4.54 -15.48 -2.88
C LEU A 100 4.01 -16.91 -3.03
N HIS A 101 4.51 -17.66 -4.01
CA HIS A 101 4.13 -19.05 -4.21
C HIS A 101 4.59 -19.96 -3.06
N HIS A 102 5.80 -19.76 -2.53
CA HIS A 102 6.27 -20.45 -1.32
C HIS A 102 5.39 -20.17 -0.10
N HIS A 103 4.80 -18.98 -0.02
CA HIS A 103 3.79 -18.63 0.99
C HIS A 103 2.35 -19.07 0.65
N GLY A 104 2.18 -19.96 -0.34
CA GLY A 104 0.88 -20.57 -0.67
C GLY A 104 0.01 -19.73 -1.63
N ALA A 105 0.53 -18.66 -2.21
CA ALA A 105 -0.21 -17.90 -3.20
C ALA A 105 -0.28 -18.65 -4.55
N HIS A 106 -1.49 -18.74 -5.10
CA HIS A 106 -1.73 -19.22 -6.46
C HIS A 106 -1.76 -18.02 -7.41
N ILE A 107 -0.82 -17.97 -8.35
CA ILE A 107 -0.65 -16.84 -9.28
C ILE A 107 -1.29 -17.17 -10.62
N ILE A 108 -2.06 -16.23 -11.17
CA ILE A 108 -2.78 -16.39 -12.44
C ILE A 108 -2.20 -15.54 -13.57
N ASP A 109 -1.52 -14.45 -13.24
CA ASP A 109 -0.95 -13.54 -14.23
C ASP A 109 0.15 -12.70 -13.58
N ILE A 110 1.19 -12.37 -14.34
CA ILE A 110 2.28 -11.48 -13.94
C ILE A 110 2.47 -10.47 -15.06
N ARG A 111 2.40 -9.19 -14.71
CA ARG A 111 2.61 -8.08 -15.66
C ARG A 111 3.65 -7.13 -15.12
N CYS A 112 4.57 -6.73 -15.98
CA CYS A 112 5.45 -5.60 -15.72
C CYS A 112 5.17 -4.52 -16.76
N ARG A 113 5.00 -3.26 -16.32
CA ARG A 113 4.88 -2.16 -17.28
C ARG A 113 6.21 -1.97 -18.01
N THR A 114 6.15 -1.49 -19.25
CA THR A 114 7.33 -1.24 -20.11
C THR A 114 8.37 -0.31 -19.48
N THR A 115 7.97 0.57 -18.55
CA THR A 115 8.89 1.46 -17.83
C THR A 115 9.62 0.79 -16.66
N GLY A 116 9.25 -0.44 -16.28
CA GLY A 116 9.86 -1.14 -15.13
C GLY A 116 9.58 -0.47 -13.79
N LEU A 117 8.62 0.44 -13.68
CA LEU A 117 8.32 1.14 -12.41
C LEU A 117 7.27 0.44 -11.55
N THR A 118 6.42 -0.35 -12.19
CA THR A 118 5.33 -1.07 -11.54
C THR A 118 5.22 -2.47 -12.10
N GLY A 119 5.20 -3.45 -11.20
CA GLY A 119 4.85 -4.84 -11.46
C GLY A 119 3.51 -5.19 -10.82
N THR A 120 2.80 -6.14 -11.38
CA THR A 120 1.52 -6.63 -10.87
C THR A 120 1.50 -8.15 -10.95
N ILE A 121 1.14 -8.78 -9.84
CA ILE A 121 0.97 -10.22 -9.71
C ILE A 121 -0.49 -10.44 -9.33
N ALA A 122 -1.28 -11.00 -10.25
CA ALA A 122 -2.68 -11.30 -9.98
C ALA A 122 -2.81 -12.66 -9.31
N LEU A 123 -3.67 -12.74 -8.30
CA LEU A 123 -3.87 -13.93 -7.48
C LEU A 123 -5.16 -14.66 -7.88
N ALA A 124 -5.13 -16.00 -7.80
CA ALA A 124 -6.31 -16.84 -8.07
C ALA A 124 -7.35 -16.71 -6.96
N ARG A 125 -6.90 -16.73 -5.70
CA ARG A 125 -7.77 -16.64 -4.53
C ARG A 125 -8.30 -15.20 -4.43
N PRO A 126 -9.63 -14.99 -4.29
CA PRO A 126 -10.17 -13.66 -4.10
C PRO A 126 -9.77 -13.09 -2.73
N ALA A 127 -9.82 -11.77 -2.59
CA ALA A 127 -9.69 -11.13 -1.30
C ALA A 127 -10.93 -11.40 -0.42
N HIS A 128 -10.79 -11.24 0.89
CA HIS A 128 -11.89 -11.47 1.82
C HIS A 128 -13.13 -10.61 1.44
N PRO A 129 -14.36 -11.14 1.45
CA PRO A 129 -15.54 -10.41 0.97
C PRO A 129 -15.80 -9.08 1.69
N THR A 130 -15.55 -9.00 3.00
CA THR A 130 -15.70 -7.76 3.77
C THR A 130 -14.64 -6.72 3.42
N LEU A 131 -13.43 -7.16 3.04
CA LEU A 131 -12.35 -6.31 2.56
C LEU A 131 -12.71 -5.71 1.20
N CYS A 132 -13.26 -6.53 0.29
CA CYS A 132 -13.84 -6.04 -0.97
C CYS A 132 -14.98 -5.05 -0.73
N ALA A 133 -15.85 -5.29 0.25
CA ALA A 133 -16.92 -4.36 0.61
C ALA A 133 -16.38 -3.01 1.10
N ALA A 134 -15.31 -2.99 1.90
CA ALA A 134 -14.65 -1.77 2.35
C ALA A 134 -14.09 -0.93 1.18
N VAL A 135 -13.46 -1.59 0.20
CA VAL A 135 -12.99 -0.92 -1.02
C VAL A 135 -14.15 -0.40 -1.88
N ARG A 136 -15.25 -1.16 -2.00
CA ARG A 136 -16.45 -0.70 -2.71
C ARG A 136 -17.07 0.54 -2.07
N ARG A 137 -17.13 0.62 -0.73
CA ARG A 137 -17.58 1.83 -0.02
C ARG A 137 -16.71 3.04 -0.36
N TYR A 138 -15.39 2.87 -0.38
CA TYR A 138 -14.48 3.94 -0.84
C TYR A 138 -14.78 4.37 -2.27
N MET A 139 -14.99 3.42 -3.19
CA MET A 139 -15.25 3.70 -4.60
C MET A 139 -16.57 4.41 -4.87
N GLN A 140 -17.61 4.09 -4.09
CA GLN A 140 -18.91 4.77 -4.08
C GLN A 140 -18.81 6.20 -3.52
N GLY A 141 -17.86 6.43 -2.62
CA GLY A 141 -17.64 7.72 -1.97
C GLY A 141 -18.60 7.96 -0.80
N CYS A 142 -18.40 9.11 -0.14
CA CYS A 142 -19.21 9.50 1.01
C CYS A 142 -20.70 9.56 0.62
N PRO A 143 -21.61 8.89 1.35
CA PRO A 143 -23.03 8.87 0.99
C PRO A 143 -23.71 10.24 1.11
N LEU A 144 -23.13 11.18 1.85
CA LEU A 144 -23.68 12.54 2.01
C LEU A 144 -23.17 13.50 0.93
N HIS A 145 -21.89 13.41 0.60
CA HIS A 145 -21.20 14.38 -0.25
C HIS A 145 -20.84 13.82 -1.64
N HIS A 146 -21.14 12.55 -1.88
CA HIS A 146 -20.85 11.80 -3.11
C HIS A 146 -19.40 11.96 -3.59
N ASN A 147 -18.47 12.02 -2.65
CA ASN A 147 -17.05 12.24 -2.90
C ASN A 147 -16.21 11.25 -2.08
N ARG A 148 -15.18 10.66 -2.71
CA ARG A 148 -14.26 9.71 -2.06
C ARG A 148 -13.37 10.36 -1.01
N ILE A 149 -13.22 11.69 -1.09
CA ILE A 149 -12.33 12.48 -0.24
C ILE A 149 -13.09 13.71 0.25
N CYS A 150 -13.98 13.50 1.23
CA CYS A 150 -14.64 14.55 2.00
C CYS A 150 -13.70 15.10 3.09
N GLY A 151 -13.94 16.32 3.59
CA GLY A 151 -13.07 17.00 4.57
C GLY A 151 -12.05 18.00 4.00
N ARG A 152 -12.05 18.28 2.70
CA ARG A 152 -11.22 19.32 2.04
C ARG A 152 -11.95 20.69 1.96
N PRO A 153 -11.25 21.83 1.77
CA PRO A 153 -11.79 23.14 2.13
C PRO A 153 -13.02 23.57 1.31
N GLU A 154 -13.71 24.57 1.86
CA GLU A 154 -15.10 25.04 1.74
C GLU A 154 -15.83 24.88 0.40
N ALA A 155 -15.15 24.98 -0.75
CA ALA A 155 -15.76 25.04 -2.07
C ALA A 155 -16.59 23.81 -2.50
N ARG A 156 -16.62 22.72 -1.72
CA ARG A 156 -17.39 21.49 -2.02
C ARG A 156 -18.26 20.98 -0.87
N GLY A 157 -18.57 21.82 0.13
CA GLY A 157 -19.60 21.53 1.15
C GLY A 157 -19.33 20.36 2.11
N GLY A 158 -18.11 19.81 2.14
CA GLY A 158 -17.77 18.62 2.94
C GLY A 158 -16.85 18.89 4.14
N HIS A 159 -16.82 20.11 4.66
CA HIS A 159 -15.98 20.49 5.80
C HIS A 159 -16.33 19.63 7.04
N ASN A 160 -15.32 19.17 7.78
CA ASN A 160 -15.47 18.33 8.98
C ASN A 160 -16.16 16.96 8.80
N CYS A 161 -16.38 16.48 7.57
CA CYS A 161 -16.91 15.13 7.39
C CYS A 161 -15.86 14.07 7.77
N THR A 162 -16.15 13.29 8.82
CA THR A 162 -15.26 12.25 9.36
C THR A 162 -15.47 10.88 8.74
N TRP A 163 -16.44 10.71 7.83
CA TRP A 163 -16.79 9.41 7.25
C TRP A 163 -15.58 8.58 6.81
N TYR A 164 -14.67 9.18 6.01
CA TYR A 164 -13.48 8.48 5.53
C TYR A 164 -12.49 8.17 6.65
N SER A 165 -12.24 9.12 7.56
CA SER A 165 -11.28 8.94 8.66
C SER A 165 -11.77 7.96 9.72
N ASP A 166 -13.06 7.98 10.06
CA ASP A 166 -13.70 7.00 10.95
C ASP A 166 -13.64 5.60 10.33
N GLY A 167 -14.01 5.47 9.05
CA GLY A 167 -13.96 4.19 8.37
C GLY A 167 -12.55 3.63 8.21
N GLN A 168 -11.53 4.48 8.02
CA GLN A 168 -10.12 4.07 7.97
C GLN A 168 -9.58 3.65 9.34
N ARG A 169 -9.96 4.35 10.41
CA ARG A 169 -9.57 3.99 11.79
C ARG A 169 -10.15 2.64 12.23
N GLY A 170 -11.32 2.28 11.72
CA GLY A 170 -11.95 0.99 12.00
C GLY A 170 -11.41 -0.20 11.19
N VAL A 171 -10.42 0.00 10.31
CA VAL A 171 -9.85 -1.09 9.51
C VAL A 171 -8.97 -1.98 10.37
N THR A 172 -9.12 -3.29 10.22
CA THR A 172 -8.14 -4.26 10.75
C THR A 172 -7.00 -4.35 9.73
N TRP A 173 -5.89 -3.65 10.01
CA TRP A 173 -4.71 -3.60 9.15
C TRP A 173 -3.77 -4.78 9.42
N PRO A 174 -2.96 -5.22 8.43
CA PRO A 174 -1.89 -6.18 8.66
C PRO A 174 -0.84 -5.60 9.62
N ALA A 175 -0.26 -6.44 10.45
CA ALA A 175 0.77 -6.06 11.41
C ALA A 175 2.15 -5.96 10.73
N PHE A 176 2.34 -4.94 9.89
CA PHE A 176 3.68 -4.61 9.40
C PHE A 176 4.50 -3.96 10.53
N PRO A 177 5.81 -4.28 10.68
CA PRO A 177 6.69 -3.51 11.55
C PRO A 177 6.62 -2.05 11.10
N SER A 178 6.57 -1.15 12.05
CA SER A 178 6.18 0.24 11.84
C SER A 178 6.92 0.93 10.68
N TRP A 179 6.24 1.06 9.54
CA TRP A 179 6.24 2.27 8.72
C TRP A 179 5.03 3.09 9.19
N PRO A 180 5.16 4.41 9.42
CA PRO A 180 4.19 5.14 10.23
C PRO A 180 2.76 5.03 9.69
N PRO A 181 1.76 4.86 10.58
CA PRO A 181 0.37 4.95 10.19
C PRO A 181 0.15 6.37 9.68
N HIS A 182 -0.37 6.49 8.46
CA HIS A 182 -0.73 7.74 7.82
C HIS A 182 0.43 8.69 7.51
N GLN A 183 1.03 8.53 6.33
CA GLN A 183 1.37 9.67 5.49
C GLN A 183 1.48 9.17 4.05
N HIS A 184 0.40 9.34 3.29
CA HIS A 184 0.57 9.77 1.92
C HIS A 184 0.75 11.29 1.99
N PRO A 185 1.98 11.84 1.94
CA PRO A 185 2.11 13.14 1.32
C PRO A 185 1.65 12.92 -0.11
N ARG A 186 0.53 13.55 -0.48
CA ARG A 186 0.32 13.78 -1.90
C ARG A 186 1.50 14.59 -2.39
N PRO A 187 2.04 14.32 -3.60
CA PRO A 187 2.91 15.30 -4.22
C PRO A 187 2.13 16.62 -4.28
N ASN A 188 2.62 17.62 -3.57
CA ASN A 188 2.29 19.00 -3.86
C ASN A 188 2.75 19.23 -5.29
N ARG A 189 1.86 19.07 -6.25
CA ARG A 189 2.05 19.63 -7.57
C ARG A 189 1.97 21.13 -7.36
N PRO A 190 3.04 21.92 -7.58
CA PRO A 190 2.86 23.35 -7.67
C PRO A 190 1.89 23.60 -8.82
N VAL A 191 0.78 24.28 -8.53
CA VAL A 191 0.00 24.94 -9.55
C VAL A 191 0.90 26.09 -10.02
N THR A 192 1.72 25.85 -11.04
CA THR A 192 2.27 26.94 -11.84
C THR A 192 1.08 27.65 -12.44
N GLY A 193 0.76 28.82 -11.89
CA GLY A 193 -0.18 29.76 -12.47
C GLY A 193 0.29 30.08 -13.88
N ILE A 194 -0.54 29.71 -14.85
CA ILE A 194 -0.47 30.31 -16.18
C ILE A 194 -1.17 31.66 -16.03
N GLU A 195 -0.40 32.73 -15.90
CA GLU A 195 -0.91 34.06 -16.17
C GLU A 195 -1.29 34.12 -17.65
N VAL A 196 -2.59 34.13 -17.93
CA VAL A 196 -3.12 34.49 -19.24
C VAL A 196 -3.03 36.02 -19.33
N ARG A 197 -2.04 36.54 -20.04
CA ARG A 197 -2.10 37.92 -20.55
C ARG A 197 -3.13 37.94 -21.68
N HIS A 198 -4.20 38.69 -21.46
CA HIS A 198 -5.09 39.11 -22.55
C HIS A 198 -4.51 40.33 -23.28
N PRO A 199 -4.78 40.47 -24.59
CA PRO A 199 -4.15 41.44 -25.48
C PRO A 199 -4.43 42.90 -25.11
#